data_AF-A0A7S0EP43-F1
#
_entry.id   AF-A0A7S0EP43-F1
#
_cell.length_a   1.000
_cell.length_b   1.000
_cell.length_c   1.000
_cell.angle_alpha   90.00
_cell.angle_beta   90.00
_cell.angle_gamma   90.00
#
_symmetry.space_group_name_H-M   'P 1'
#
loop_
_entity.id
_entity.type
_entity.pdbx_description
1 polymer ?
#
loop_
_entity_poly.entity_id
_entity_poly.type
_entity_poly.pdbx_seq_one_letter_code
_entity_poly.pdbx_strand_id
1 'polypeptide(L)'
;PAGSPPPPPLYGTLIKLTSMGSIVFTDVAIDRQGGPYVLHFFDYAQLLTSVTTTSFSVLRDVPSRLYVSRQPAGASPGFSLAVQPELFVLDSHGNPIASISDVQVVAELYQGGRPARSLNCDPVDQPKCLPDLV
;
A
#
# COMPACT_ATOMS: atom_id res chain seq x y z
N PRO A 1 -12.03 -20.79 -8.05
CA PRO A 1 -11.83 -19.69 -9.02
C PRO A 1 -12.52 -18.41 -8.52
N ALA A 2 -11.79 -17.58 -7.77
CA ALA A 2 -12.29 -16.26 -7.39
C ALA A 2 -12.24 -15.38 -8.64
N GLY A 3 -13.40 -14.93 -9.11
CA GLY A 3 -13.49 -13.97 -10.20
C GLY A 3 -12.74 -12.69 -9.84
N SER A 4 -12.18 -12.02 -10.85
CA SER A 4 -11.50 -10.74 -10.69
C SER A 4 -12.34 -9.80 -9.80
N PRO A 5 -11.74 -9.12 -8.82
CA PRO A 5 -12.49 -8.20 -7.97
C PRO A 5 -13.20 -7.14 -8.82
N PRO A 6 -14.42 -6.71 -8.44
CA PRO A 6 -15.15 -5.70 -9.19
C PRO A 6 -14.35 -4.38 -9.26
N PRO A 7 -14.48 -3.62 -10.36
CA PRO A 7 -13.80 -2.33 -10.50
C PRO A 7 -14.19 -1.37 -9.36
N PRO A 8 -13.30 -0.43 -8.99
CA PRO A 8 -13.63 0.59 -8.01
C PRO A 8 -14.74 1.52 -8.53
N PRO A 9 -15.54 2.13 -7.64
CA PRO A 9 -16.46 3.19 -8.05
C PRO A 9 -15.69 4.43 -8.53
N LEU A 10 -16.35 5.20 -9.39
CA LEU A 10 -15.92 6.54 -9.76
C LEU A 10 -16.55 7.57 -8.82
N TYR A 11 -15.84 8.66 -8.60
CA TYR A 11 -16.27 9.81 -7.78
C TYR A 11 -16.30 11.09 -8.63
N GLY A 12 -17.04 12.11 -8.17
CA GLY A 12 -17.18 13.41 -8.82
C GLY A 12 -18.39 13.55 -9.74
N THR A 13 -18.34 14.48 -10.68
CA THR A 13 -19.39 14.71 -11.69
C THR A 13 -19.24 13.70 -12.82
N LEU A 14 -20.11 12.68 -12.85
CA LEU A 14 -20.05 11.60 -13.84
C LEU A 14 -21.05 11.77 -15.00
N ILE A 15 -21.93 12.76 -14.92
CA ILE A 15 -22.92 13.09 -15.96
C ILE A 15 -22.76 14.56 -16.31
N LYS A 16 -22.52 14.87 -17.59
CA LYS A 16 -22.34 16.24 -18.05
C LYS A 16 -22.97 16.45 -19.42
N LEU A 17 -23.60 17.61 -19.60
CA LEU A 17 -24.15 18.03 -20.88
C LEU A 17 -23.05 18.58 -21.79
N THR A 18 -23.19 18.35 -23.09
CA THR A 18 -22.32 18.92 -24.10
C THR A 18 -22.38 20.45 -24.07
N SER A 19 -21.21 21.09 -24.10
CA SER A 19 -21.08 22.54 -24.23
C SER A 19 -20.19 22.85 -25.43
N MET A 20 -20.70 23.62 -26.38
CA MET A 20 -20.01 23.96 -27.64
C MET A 20 -19.45 22.72 -28.38
N GLY A 21 -20.21 21.61 -28.37
CA GLY A 21 -19.79 20.36 -29.02
C GLY A 21 -18.73 19.55 -28.26
N SER A 22 -18.32 19.97 -27.06
CA SER A 22 -17.33 19.27 -26.23
C SER A 22 -17.90 18.91 -24.86
N ILE A 23 -17.44 17.79 -24.30
CA ILE A 23 -17.73 17.36 -22.93
C ILE A 23 -16.40 17.22 -22.20
N VAL A 24 -16.20 18.03 -21.16
CA VAL A 24 -14.98 18.01 -20.33
C VAL A 24 -15.36 17.69 -18.89
N PHE A 25 -14.90 16.56 -18.38
CA PHE A 25 -15.01 16.22 -16.97
C PHE A 25 -13.83 16.80 -16.20
N THR A 26 -14.08 17.46 -15.07
CA THR A 26 -13.05 18.22 -14.33
C THR A 26 -12.75 17.66 -12.94
N ASP A 27 -13.56 16.71 -12.47
CA ASP A 27 -13.56 16.21 -11.09
C ASP A 27 -13.79 14.69 -11.01
N VAL A 28 -13.64 13.95 -12.12
CA VAL A 28 -13.70 12.48 -12.10
C VAL A 28 -12.50 11.93 -11.33
N ALA A 29 -12.75 11.14 -10.30
CA ALA A 29 -11.72 10.56 -9.45
C ALA A 29 -11.91 9.05 -9.22
N ILE A 30 -10.80 8.36 -8.95
CA ILE A 30 -10.72 6.93 -8.61
C ILE A 30 -9.89 6.81 -7.33
N ASP A 31 -10.49 6.24 -6.28
CA ASP A 31 -9.83 6.06 -4.98
C ASP A 31 -9.20 4.66 -4.81
N ARG A 32 -8.82 4.03 -5.92
CA ARG A 32 -8.15 2.72 -5.90
C ARG A 32 -6.97 2.72 -6.83
N GLN A 33 -5.77 2.69 -6.25
CA GLN A 33 -4.53 2.45 -6.95
C GLN A 33 -4.56 1.18 -7.82
N GLY A 34 -3.76 1.18 -8.88
CA GLY A 34 -3.62 0.03 -9.77
C GLY A 34 -4.13 0.30 -11.18
N GLY A 35 -4.46 -0.78 -11.88
CA GLY A 35 -4.86 -0.78 -13.28
C GLY A 35 -4.49 -2.10 -13.95
N PRO A 36 -4.67 -2.23 -15.27
CA PRO A 36 -5.16 -1.17 -16.16
C PRO A 36 -6.65 -0.85 -15.93
N TYR A 37 -6.98 0.44 -15.86
CA TYR A 37 -8.35 0.94 -15.87
C TYR A 37 -8.71 1.53 -17.22
N VAL A 38 -9.99 1.47 -17.55
CA VAL A 38 -10.58 2.05 -18.76
C VAL A 38 -11.85 2.78 -18.34
N LEU A 39 -12.03 4.02 -18.79
CA LEU A 39 -13.31 4.72 -18.65
C LEU A 39 -14.16 4.42 -19.86
N HIS A 40 -15.44 4.12 -19.62
CA HIS A 40 -16.46 3.89 -20.65
C HIS A 40 -17.48 5.02 -20.60
N PHE A 41 -17.68 5.69 -21.72
CA PHE A 41 -18.63 6.78 -21.87
C PHE A 41 -19.77 6.34 -22.79
N PHE A 42 -21.00 6.54 -22.34
CA PHE A 42 -22.21 6.19 -23.07
C PHE A 42 -23.27 7.27 -22.89
N ASP A 43 -24.20 7.33 -23.83
CA ASP A 43 -25.41 8.13 -23.74
C ASP A 43 -26.56 7.28 -23.19
N TYR A 44 -27.30 7.80 -22.21
CA TYR A 44 -28.45 7.11 -21.61
C TYR A 44 -29.60 6.89 -22.59
N ALA A 45 -29.77 7.80 -23.56
CA ALA A 45 -30.77 7.63 -24.62
C ALA A 45 -30.34 6.59 -25.67
N GLN A 46 -29.10 6.09 -25.58
CA GLN A 46 -28.50 5.10 -26.50
C GLN A 46 -28.54 5.54 -27.97
N LEU A 47 -28.53 6.84 -28.21
CA LEU A 47 -28.53 7.41 -29.56
C LEU A 47 -27.12 7.60 -30.12
N LEU A 48 -26.12 7.62 -29.23
CA LEU A 48 -24.70 7.78 -29.57
C LEU A 48 -23.94 6.47 -29.35
N THR A 49 -22.93 6.23 -30.20
CA THR A 49 -21.98 5.13 -30.01
C THR A 49 -21.16 5.36 -28.75
N SER A 50 -21.07 4.36 -27.89
CA SER A 50 -20.23 4.44 -26.69
C SER A 50 -18.75 4.36 -27.03
N VAL A 51 -17.92 5.05 -26.26
CA VAL A 51 -16.45 5.09 -26.46
C VAL A 51 -15.72 4.74 -25.18
N THR A 52 -14.53 4.17 -25.31
CA THR A 52 -13.63 3.86 -24.19
C THR A 52 -12.33 4.65 -24.32
N THR A 53 -11.71 4.96 -23.17
CA THR A 53 -10.36 5.51 -23.16
C THR A 53 -9.34 4.43 -23.51
N THR A 54 -8.11 4.84 -23.83
CA THR A 54 -6.95 3.96 -23.66
C THR A 54 -6.80 3.57 -22.19
N SER A 55 -6.16 2.43 -21.93
CA SER A 55 -5.90 2.01 -20.56
C SER A 55 -4.95 2.97 -19.84
N PHE A 56 -5.21 3.23 -18.56
CA PHE A 56 -4.33 4.01 -17.69
C PHE A 56 -4.21 3.35 -16.30
N SER A 57 -3.25 3.82 -15.51
CA SER A 57 -3.04 3.36 -14.13
C SER A 57 -3.16 4.52 -13.15
N VAL A 58 -3.78 4.27 -12.00
CA VAL A 58 -3.77 5.18 -10.86
C VAL A 58 -2.52 4.86 -10.04
N LEU A 59 -1.56 5.78 -10.06
CA LEU A 59 -0.32 5.65 -9.32
C LEU A 59 -0.55 5.96 -7.83
N ARG A 60 0.16 5.23 -6.97
CA ARG A 60 0.25 5.51 -5.54
C ARG A 60 1.26 6.63 -5.30
N ASP A 61 1.07 7.43 -4.26
CA ASP A 61 2.13 8.27 -3.72
C ASP A 61 3.33 7.43 -3.25
N VAL A 62 4.53 7.98 -3.43
CA VAL A 62 5.79 7.27 -3.16
C VAL A 62 5.99 7.11 -1.64
N PRO A 63 6.18 5.87 -1.15
CA PRO A 63 6.55 5.62 0.24
C PRO A 63 7.86 6.33 0.56
N SER A 64 7.92 7.09 1.65
CA SER A 64 9.15 7.84 1.98
C SER A 64 9.54 7.76 3.44
N ARG A 65 8.63 7.36 4.34
CA ARG A 65 8.88 7.34 5.79
C ARG A 65 8.27 6.12 6.45
N LEU A 66 8.87 5.73 7.57
CA LEU A 66 8.32 4.74 8.50
C LEU A 66 7.95 5.45 9.80
N TYR A 67 6.86 5.02 10.42
CA TYR A 67 6.40 5.51 11.71
C TYR A 67 6.08 4.34 12.63
N VAL A 68 6.68 4.29 13.81
CA VAL A 68 6.40 3.26 14.81
C VAL A 68 5.10 3.62 15.53
N SER A 69 4.01 2.91 15.23
CA SER A 69 2.70 3.11 15.85
C SER A 69 2.58 2.42 17.20
N ARG A 70 3.34 1.32 17.41
CA ARG A 70 3.38 0.59 18.67
C ARG A 70 4.82 0.31 19.09
N GLN A 71 5.17 0.75 20.30
CA GLN A 71 6.49 0.49 20.87
C GLN A 71 6.62 -0.97 21.36
N PRO A 72 7.78 -1.61 21.17
CA PRO A 72 8.04 -2.93 21.71
C PRO A 72 8.22 -2.89 23.24
N ALA A 73 7.84 -3.97 23.93
CA ALA A 73 8.01 -4.10 25.38
C ALA A 73 8.04 -5.56 25.85
N GLY A 74 8.52 -5.78 27.08
CA GLY A 74 8.54 -7.09 27.74
C GLY A 74 9.49 -8.08 27.08
N ALA A 75 10.79 -7.76 27.08
CA ALA A 75 11.83 -8.63 26.55
C ALA A 75 12.30 -9.65 27.61
N SER A 76 12.35 -10.92 27.23
CA SER A 76 12.99 -11.99 28.01
C SER A 76 14.05 -12.66 27.13
N PRO A 77 15.23 -13.05 27.67
CA PRO A 77 16.27 -13.71 26.89
C PRO A 77 15.74 -14.97 26.22
N GLY A 78 15.93 -15.08 24.90
CA GLY A 78 15.45 -16.24 24.14
C GLY A 78 13.93 -16.25 23.90
N PHE A 79 13.18 -15.20 24.22
CA PHE A 79 11.75 -15.17 23.90
C PHE A 79 11.41 -13.97 23.01
N SER A 80 10.32 -14.11 22.25
CA SER A 80 9.72 -12.98 21.53
C SER A 80 9.30 -11.89 22.51
N LEU A 81 9.35 -10.63 22.08
CA LEU A 81 8.83 -9.50 22.84
C LEU A 81 7.35 -9.72 23.18
N ALA A 82 6.97 -9.46 24.44
CA ALA A 82 5.58 -9.56 24.87
C ALA A 82 4.66 -8.58 24.12
N VAL A 83 5.20 -7.40 23.79
CA VAL A 83 4.57 -6.43 22.91
C VAL A 83 5.42 -6.32 21.65
N GLN A 84 4.85 -6.75 20.52
CA GLN A 84 5.50 -6.63 19.21
C GLN A 84 5.38 -5.19 18.67
N PRO A 85 6.44 -4.69 18.01
CA PRO A 85 6.38 -3.37 17.38
C PRO A 85 5.44 -3.39 16.17
N GLU A 86 4.80 -2.26 15.92
CA GLU A 86 3.96 -2.04 14.74
C GLU A 86 4.42 -0.76 14.04
N LEU A 87 4.47 -0.80 12.71
CA LEU A 87 4.91 0.32 11.89
C LEU A 87 3.88 0.65 10.81
N PHE A 88 3.71 1.94 10.55
CA PHE A 88 3.05 2.47 9.36
C PHE A 88 4.07 3.00 8.36
N VAL A 89 3.75 2.84 7.08
CA VAL A 89 4.46 3.46 5.98
C VAL A 89 3.75 4.76 5.64
N LEU A 90 4.50 5.87 5.62
CA LEU A 90 3.98 7.20 5.31
C LEU A 90 4.53 7.75 3.99
N ASP A 91 3.76 8.63 3.38
CA ASP A 91 4.18 9.47 2.26
C ASP A 91 5.10 10.63 2.74
N SER A 92 5.54 11.49 1.82
CA SER A 92 6.42 12.64 2.12
C SER A 92 5.76 13.72 2.97
N HIS A 93 4.43 13.73 3.02
CA HIS A 93 3.60 14.67 3.77
C HIS A 93 3.18 14.12 5.14
N GLY A 94 3.53 12.87 5.46
CA GLY A 94 3.21 12.23 6.75
C GLY A 94 1.89 11.47 6.77
N ASN A 95 1.25 11.22 5.63
CA ASN A 95 0.01 10.47 5.56
C ASN A 95 0.27 8.96 5.48
N PRO A 96 -0.46 8.11 6.24
CA PRO A 96 -0.31 6.67 6.19
C PRO A 96 -0.85 6.07 4.88
N ILE A 97 -0.08 5.15 4.30
CA ILE A 97 -0.41 4.48 3.05
C ILE A 97 -1.06 3.12 3.37
N ALA A 98 -2.39 3.05 3.33
CA ALA A 98 -3.18 1.91 3.84
C ALA A 98 -3.16 0.62 3.00
N SER A 99 -2.49 0.58 1.84
CA SER A 99 -2.56 -0.58 0.92
C SER A 99 -1.21 -0.90 0.28
N ILE A 100 -0.16 -0.98 1.08
CA ILE A 100 1.19 -1.31 0.62
C ILE A 100 1.61 -2.72 1.04
N SER A 101 2.17 -3.49 0.10
CA SER A 101 2.54 -4.89 0.31
C SER A 101 3.90 -5.28 -0.29
N ASP A 102 4.58 -4.32 -0.92
CA ASP A 102 5.87 -4.46 -1.62
C ASP A 102 7.03 -3.79 -0.88
N VAL A 103 6.80 -3.27 0.34
CA VAL A 103 7.85 -2.71 1.20
C VAL A 103 8.38 -3.78 2.14
N GLN A 104 9.67 -4.05 2.05
CA GLN A 104 10.39 -4.93 2.98
C GLN A 104 11.16 -4.07 4.00
N VAL A 105 10.92 -4.31 5.29
CA VAL A 105 11.62 -3.64 6.41
C VAL A 105 12.39 -4.68 7.20
N VAL A 106 13.64 -4.37 7.54
CA VAL A 106 14.49 -5.21 8.39
C VAL A 106 14.57 -4.59 9.78
N ALA A 107 14.38 -5.40 10.82
CA ALA A 107 14.60 -4.99 12.20
C ALA A 107 16.01 -5.39 12.66
N GLU A 108 16.74 -4.46 13.28
CA GLU A 108 18.06 -4.71 13.84
C GLU A 108 18.15 -4.15 15.26
N LEU A 109 18.81 -4.89 16.17
CA LEU A 109 19.13 -4.36 17.49
C LEU A 109 20.27 -3.34 17.35
N TYR A 110 20.09 -2.14 17.87
CA TYR A 110 21.08 -1.06 17.77
C TYR A 110 21.44 -0.54 19.17
N GLN A 111 22.70 -0.67 19.57
CA GLN A 111 23.19 -0.23 20.88
C GLN A 111 24.57 0.42 20.76
N GLY A 112 24.77 1.55 21.43
CA GLY A 112 26.06 2.26 21.46
C GLY A 112 26.58 2.68 20.07
N GLY A 113 25.68 2.96 19.13
CA GLY A 113 26.05 3.33 17.76
C GLY A 113 26.43 2.16 16.85
N ARG A 114 26.14 0.92 17.26
CA ARG A 114 26.50 -0.29 16.50
C ARG A 114 25.27 -1.18 16.31
N PRO A 115 25.01 -1.63 15.07
CA PRO A 115 24.00 -2.66 14.81
C PRO A 115 24.54 -4.02 15.26
N ALA A 116 23.68 -4.84 15.86
CA ALA A 116 23.97 -6.23 16.17
C ALA A 116 23.95 -7.07 14.89
N ARG A 117 24.66 -8.19 14.91
CA ARG A 117 24.56 -9.19 13.84
C ARG A 117 23.16 -9.81 13.86
N SER A 118 22.45 -9.74 12.73
CA SER A 118 21.19 -10.45 12.57
C SER A 118 21.45 -11.95 12.47
N LEU A 119 20.79 -12.72 13.34
CA LEU A 119 20.73 -14.18 13.27
C LEU A 119 19.32 -14.52 12.77
N ASN A 120 19.19 -14.91 11.50
CA ASN A 120 17.93 -15.44 10.96
C ASN A 120 17.68 -16.83 11.57
N CYS A 121 17.14 -16.84 12.77
CA CYS A 121 16.86 -18.04 13.52
C CYS A 121 15.40 -18.01 13.95
N ASP A 122 14.65 -19.04 13.55
CA ASP A 122 13.29 -19.21 14.06
C ASP A 122 13.32 -19.36 15.59
N PRO A 123 12.36 -18.77 16.32
CA PRO A 123 12.30 -18.88 17.78
C PRO A 123 12.32 -20.33 18.29
N VAL A 124 11.87 -21.28 17.47
CA VAL A 124 11.81 -22.72 17.80
C VAL A 124 13.18 -23.41 17.66
N ASP A 125 14.10 -22.86 16.87
CA ASP A 125 15.44 -23.42 16.61
C ASP A 125 16.58 -22.71 17.39
N GLN A 126 16.25 -21.84 18.34
CA GLN A 126 17.20 -21.11 19.18
C GLN A 126 18.37 -21.92 19.78
N PRO A 127 18.19 -23.16 20.30
CA PRO A 127 19.33 -23.92 20.83
C PRO A 127 20.38 -24.31 19.78
N LYS A 128 20.05 -24.29 18.47
CA LYS A 128 20.99 -24.53 17.37
C LYS A 128 21.65 -23.26 16.83
N CYS A 129 21.19 -22.09 17.30
CA CYS A 129 21.65 -20.78 16.86
C CYS A 129 22.58 -20.08 17.84
N LEU A 130 23.07 -20.79 18.87
CA LEU A 130 24.24 -20.30 19.59
C LEU A 130 25.41 -20.22 18.60
N PRO A 131 26.12 -19.10 18.49
CA PRO A 131 27.49 -19.18 17.97
C PRO A 131 28.21 -20.17 18.89
N ASP A 132 28.89 -21.16 18.31
CA ASP A 132 29.80 -22.02 19.07
C ASP A 132 30.64 -21.12 19.98
N LEU A 133 30.42 -21.25 21.30
CA LEU A 133 31.27 -20.64 22.29
C LEU A 133 32.60 -21.38 22.21
N VAL A 134 33.52 -20.85 21.40
CA VAL A 134 34.95 -21.12 21.49
C VAL A 134 35.61 -19.92 22.15
#